data_AF-A0ABD6YRJ6-F1
#
_entry.id   AF-A0ABD6YRJ6-F1
#
_cell.length_a   1.000
_cell.length_b   1.000
_cell.length_c   1.000
_cell.angle_alpha   90.00
_cell.angle_beta   90.00
_cell.angle_gamma   90.00
#
_symmetry.space_group_name_H-M   'P 1'
#
loop_
_entity.id
_entity.type
_entity.pdbx_description
1 polymer ?
#
loop_
_entity_poly.entity_id
_entity_poly.type
_entity_poly.pdbx_seq_one_letter_code
_entity_poly.pdbx_strand_id
1 'polypeptide(L)'
;MKHIIPLNPIIEKMSDTELQNNYAKKLVVYGKQNYYPVFAKRIHKFKNFLFLELINNNNINDFVMGSVTTSWLIAISVLDYCDDNDIKKEMVTLIKQNWEDINYKSFLNYIKNEKDFIEYFK
;
A
#
# COMPACT_ATOMS: atom_id res chain seq x y z
N MET A 1 10.95 -9.85 -10.80
CA MET A 1 11.36 -8.55 -10.26
C MET A 1 11.79 -8.71 -8.82
N LYS A 2 12.69 -7.85 -8.32
CA LYS A 2 12.94 -7.76 -6.88
C LYS A 2 11.85 -6.88 -6.29
N HIS A 3 11.02 -7.42 -5.41
CA HIS A 3 9.97 -6.66 -4.72
C HIS A 3 10.57 -5.49 -3.94
N ILE A 4 9.89 -4.33 -3.94
CA ILE A 4 10.35 -3.12 -3.26
C ILE A 4 10.19 -3.29 -1.75
N ILE A 5 9.05 -3.84 -1.33
CA ILE A 5 8.74 -4.10 0.09
C ILE A 5 8.72 -5.62 0.28
N PRO A 6 9.67 -6.22 1.02
CA PRO A 6 9.70 -7.66 1.21
C PRO A 6 8.52 -8.15 2.06
N LEU A 7 7.96 -9.31 1.72
CA LEU A 7 6.99 -9.98 2.57
C LEU A 7 7.64 -10.47 3.87
N ASN A 8 7.00 -10.18 5.00
CA ASN A 8 7.37 -10.82 6.25
C ASN A 8 6.80 -12.26 6.27
N PRO A 9 7.64 -13.31 6.33
CA PRO A 9 7.20 -14.69 6.18
C PRO A 9 6.32 -15.18 7.34
N ILE A 10 6.38 -14.54 8.52
CA ILE A 10 5.51 -14.85 9.65
C ILE A 10 4.11 -14.30 9.38
N ILE A 11 4.03 -13.03 8.95
CA ILE A 11 2.75 -12.37 8.63
C ILE A 11 2.10 -13.04 7.42
N GLU A 12 2.88 -13.39 6.39
CA GLU A 12 2.36 -14.05 5.19
C GLU A 12 1.65 -15.38 5.48
N LYS A 13 2.08 -16.11 6.52
CA LYS A 13 1.48 -17.39 6.93
C LYS A 13 0.23 -17.23 7.79
N MET A 14 -0.08 -16.03 8.28
CA MET A 14 -1.27 -15.79 9.09
C MET A 14 -2.55 -15.98 8.27
N SER A 15 -3.58 -16.50 8.91
CA SER A 15 -4.96 -16.49 8.39
C SER A 15 -5.49 -15.06 8.27
N ASP A 16 -6.54 -14.87 7.48
CA ASP A 16 -7.14 -13.53 7.30
C ASP A 16 -7.64 -12.94 8.62
N THR A 17 -8.22 -13.77 9.49
CA THR A 17 -8.67 -13.39 10.83
C THR A 17 -7.51 -12.98 11.72
N GLU A 18 -6.38 -13.71 11.70
CA GLU A 18 -5.19 -13.35 12.46
C GLU A 18 -4.58 -12.03 11.99
N LEU A 19 -4.57 -11.78 10.67
CA LEU A 19 -4.09 -10.53 10.11
C LEU A 19 -4.91 -9.34 10.62
N GLN A 20 -6.24 -9.43 10.56
CA GLN A 20 -7.13 -8.37 11.05
C GLN A 20 -6.96 -8.15 12.56
N ASN A 21 -6.96 -9.23 13.35
CA ASN A 21 -6.83 -9.16 14.79
C ASN A 21 -5.49 -8.58 15.23
N ASN A 22 -4.39 -8.93 14.56
CA ASN A 22 -3.07 -8.42 14.92
C ASN A 22 -2.86 -6.97 14.44
N TYR A 23 -3.45 -6.59 13.31
CA TYR A 23 -3.42 -5.22 12.79
C TYR A 23 -4.26 -4.26 13.66
N ALA A 24 -5.38 -4.73 14.22
CA ALA A 24 -6.28 -3.91 15.04
C ALA A 24 -5.77 -3.63 16.47
N LYS A 25 -4.68 -4.28 16.90
CA LYS A 25 -4.10 -4.07 18.23
C LYS A 25 -3.53 -2.64 18.36
N LYS A 26 -3.69 -2.04 19.55
CA LYS A 26 -3.12 -0.72 19.89
C LYS A 26 -1.62 -0.65 19.60
N LEU A 27 -0.90 -1.72 19.91
CA LEU A 27 0.47 -1.95 19.44
C LEU A 27 0.43 -3.07 18.40
N VAL A 28 0.54 -2.70 17.14
CA VAL A 28 0.48 -3.64 16.02
C VAL A 28 1.70 -4.55 16.07
N VAL A 29 1.44 -5.86 16.17
CA VAL A 29 2.49 -6.88 16.23
C VAL A 29 3.27 -6.83 14.93
N TYR A 30 4.60 -6.70 14.96
CA TYR A 30 5.46 -6.53 13.77
C TYR A 30 5.34 -5.19 13.03
N GLY A 31 4.56 -4.22 13.52
CA GLY A 31 4.41 -2.90 12.88
C GLY A 31 3.52 -2.91 11.64
N LYS A 32 2.76 -1.82 11.44
CA LYS A 32 1.70 -1.73 10.40
C LYS A 32 2.24 -1.96 8.99
N GLN A 33 3.40 -1.41 8.68
CA GLN A 33 3.96 -1.39 7.32
C GLN A 33 4.17 -2.81 6.76
N ASN A 34 4.46 -3.78 7.64
CA ASN A 34 4.72 -5.16 7.24
C ASN A 34 3.45 -5.93 6.82
N TYR A 35 2.25 -5.41 7.11
CA TYR A 35 0.99 -6.06 6.73
C TYR A 35 0.53 -5.68 5.32
N TYR A 36 0.85 -4.48 4.84
CA TYR A 36 0.33 -3.98 3.55
C TYR A 36 0.68 -4.88 2.35
N PRO A 37 1.90 -5.44 2.21
CA PRO A 37 2.21 -6.40 1.16
C PRO A 37 1.33 -7.65 1.20
N VAL A 38 1.04 -8.17 2.40
CA VAL A 38 0.21 -9.38 2.57
C VAL A 38 -1.25 -9.08 2.26
N PHE A 39 -1.75 -7.92 2.71
CA PHE A 39 -3.09 -7.45 2.36
C PHE A 39 -3.24 -7.21 0.85
N ALA A 40 -2.22 -6.65 0.21
CA ALA A 40 -2.19 -6.42 -1.24
C ALA A 40 -2.15 -7.74 -2.02
N LYS A 41 -1.36 -8.72 -1.57
CA LYS A 41 -1.38 -10.07 -2.15
C LYS A 41 -2.74 -10.75 -2.04
N ARG A 42 -3.54 -10.39 -1.03
CA ARG A 42 -4.89 -10.92 -0.76
C ARG A 42 -5.98 -9.88 -1.04
N ILE A 43 -5.78 -9.01 -2.02
CA ILE A 43 -6.56 -7.78 -2.20
C ILE A 43 -8.07 -8.01 -2.26
N HIS A 44 -8.54 -9.11 -2.86
CA HIS A 44 -9.98 -9.39 -2.99
C HIS A 44 -10.71 -9.46 -1.64
N LYS A 45 -10.00 -9.74 -0.54
CA LYS A 45 -10.55 -9.77 0.82
C LYS A 45 -10.33 -8.46 1.58
N PHE A 46 -9.28 -7.71 1.22
CA PHE A 46 -8.80 -6.55 1.98
C PHE A 46 -8.90 -5.23 1.22
N LYS A 47 -9.45 -5.21 0.00
CA LYS A 47 -9.50 -4.03 -0.89
C LYS A 47 -10.07 -2.82 -0.18
N ASN A 48 -11.28 -2.96 0.37
CA ASN A 48 -11.97 -1.84 1.03
C ASN A 48 -11.14 -1.29 2.19
N PHE A 49 -10.55 -2.16 3.00
CA PHE A 49 -9.68 -1.77 4.09
C PHE A 49 -8.43 -1.02 3.58
N LEU A 50 -7.72 -1.57 2.59
CA LEU A 50 -6.51 -0.94 2.04
C LEU A 50 -6.82 0.40 1.39
N PHE A 51 -7.94 0.52 0.68
CA PHE A 51 -8.31 1.76 0.01
C PHE A 51 -8.73 2.84 0.99
N LEU A 52 -9.42 2.47 2.08
CA LEU A 52 -9.69 3.40 3.18
C LEU A 52 -8.38 3.90 3.82
N GLU A 53 -7.43 3.01 4.08
CA GLU A 53 -6.13 3.40 4.63
C GLU A 53 -5.29 4.24 3.64
N LEU A 54 -5.39 3.97 2.34
CA LEU A 54 -4.66 4.68 1.26
C LEU A 54 -5.05 6.15 1.14
N ILE A 55 -6.32 6.47 1.37
CA ILE A 55 -6.86 7.84 1.25
C ILE A 55 -7.03 8.51 2.62
N ASN A 56 -6.63 7.84 3.71
CA ASN A 56 -6.72 8.40 5.05
C ASN A 56 -5.69 9.52 5.21
N ASN A 57 -6.15 10.74 5.50
CA ASN A 57 -5.29 11.91 5.71
C ASN A 57 -4.19 11.69 6.77
N ASN A 58 -4.45 10.87 7.78
CA ASN A 58 -3.43 10.52 8.77
C ASN A 58 -2.30 9.72 8.11
N ASN A 59 -2.61 8.75 7.25
CA ASN A 59 -1.60 7.94 6.56
C ASN A 59 -0.92 8.68 5.40
N ILE A 60 -1.62 9.65 4.79
CA ILE A 60 -1.06 10.53 3.75
C ILE A 60 0.05 11.42 4.35
N ASN A 61 -0.15 11.90 5.58
CA ASN A 61 0.77 12.80 6.27
C ASN A 61 1.73 12.09 7.25
N ASP A 62 1.59 10.77 7.44
CA ASP A 62 2.43 9.97 8.33
C ASP A 62 3.69 9.48 7.61
N PHE A 63 4.84 10.06 7.99
CA PHE A 63 6.15 9.73 7.44
C PHE A 63 6.80 8.58 8.22
N VAL A 64 7.05 7.48 7.53
CA VAL A 64 7.57 6.24 8.14
C VAL A 64 9.03 5.97 7.81
N MET A 65 9.54 6.50 6.69
CA MET A 65 10.94 6.40 6.30
C MET A 65 11.38 7.67 5.56
N GLY A 66 11.80 8.69 6.31
CA GLY A 66 12.20 9.97 5.72
C GLY A 66 11.02 10.63 5.00
N SER A 67 11.05 10.65 3.67
CA SER A 67 10.00 11.25 2.83
C SER A 67 8.90 10.27 2.40
N VAL A 68 9.01 8.98 2.72
CA VAL A 68 8.00 7.97 2.34
C VAL A 68 6.88 7.95 3.38
N THR A 69 5.65 8.10 2.91
CA THR A 69 4.45 8.09 3.76
C THR A 69 3.82 6.70 3.83
N THR A 70 3.00 6.45 4.86
CA THR A 70 2.26 5.19 5.00
C THR A 70 1.38 4.92 3.78
N SER A 71 0.72 5.94 3.21
CA SER A 71 -0.09 5.79 2.00
C SER A 71 0.73 5.39 0.77
N TRP A 72 1.98 5.84 0.67
CA TRP A 72 2.88 5.40 -0.40
C TRP A 72 3.22 3.93 -0.28
N LEU A 73 3.47 3.43 0.94
CA LEU A 73 3.74 2.02 1.15
C LEU A 73 2.55 1.14 0.77
N ILE A 74 1.32 1.60 1.03
CA ILE A 74 0.11 0.92 0.58
C ILE A 74 0.05 0.88 -0.95
N ALA A 75 0.26 2.02 -1.61
CA ALA A 75 0.23 2.10 -3.08
C ALA A 75 1.27 1.18 -3.72
N ILE A 76 2.51 1.20 -3.22
CA ILE A 76 3.60 0.34 -3.67
C ILE A 76 3.24 -1.14 -3.44
N SER A 77 2.72 -1.47 -2.26
CA SER A 77 2.32 -2.85 -1.95
C SER A 77 1.28 -3.38 -2.94
N VAL A 78 0.27 -2.56 -3.29
CA VAL A 78 -0.73 -2.94 -4.28
C VAL A 78 -0.12 -3.08 -5.67
N LEU A 79 0.74 -2.15 -6.11
CA LEU A 79 1.37 -2.25 -7.43
C LEU A 79 2.26 -3.49 -7.56
N ASP A 80 2.97 -3.85 -6.49
CA ASP A 80 3.95 -4.95 -6.45
C ASP A 80 3.30 -6.34 -6.27
N TYR A 81 2.24 -6.45 -5.46
CA TYR A 81 1.68 -7.75 -5.05
C TYR A 81 0.25 -8.04 -5.50
N CYS A 82 -0.50 -7.05 -6.00
CA CYS A 82 -1.82 -7.31 -6.59
C CYS A 82 -1.65 -7.87 -8.00
N ASP A 83 -2.33 -8.97 -8.34
CA ASP A 83 -2.33 -9.50 -9.70
C ASP A 83 -3.50 -8.95 -10.56
N ASP A 84 -4.45 -8.26 -9.93
CA ASP A 84 -5.62 -7.68 -10.59
C ASP A 84 -5.33 -6.26 -11.09
N ASN A 85 -5.33 -6.09 -12.42
CA ASN A 85 -5.05 -4.81 -13.08
C ASN A 85 -6.17 -3.78 -12.91
N ASP A 86 -7.42 -4.21 -12.78
CA ASP A 86 -8.55 -3.30 -12.62
C ASP A 86 -8.55 -2.71 -11.21
N ILE A 87 -8.19 -3.51 -10.20
CA ILE A 87 -7.98 -3.00 -8.83
C ILE A 87 -6.80 -2.00 -8.79
N LYS A 88 -5.70 -2.25 -9.51
CA LYS A 88 -4.61 -1.27 -9.60
C LYS A 88 -5.06 0.05 -10.22
N LYS A 89 -5.84 0.02 -11.30
CA LYS A 89 -6.40 1.23 -11.93
C LYS A 89 -7.38 1.96 -11.01
N GLU A 90 -8.22 1.22 -10.28
CA GLU A 90 -9.14 1.77 -9.28
C GLU A 90 -8.35 2.50 -8.17
N MET A 91 -7.28 1.88 -7.66
CA MET A 91 -6.38 2.49 -6.69
C MET A 91 -5.76 3.80 -7.21
N VAL A 92 -5.25 3.81 -8.45
CA VAL A 92 -4.67 5.03 -9.04
C VAL A 92 -5.71 6.14 -9.16
N THR A 93 -6.95 5.78 -9.51
CA THR A 93 -8.06 6.75 -9.57
C THR A 93 -8.31 7.39 -8.21
N LEU A 94 -8.33 6.59 -7.14
CA LEU A 94 -8.46 7.08 -5.77
C LEU A 94 -7.31 7.99 -5.36
N ILE A 95 -6.07 7.64 -5.71
CA ILE A 95 -4.89 8.48 -5.45
C ILE A 95 -5.06 9.85 -6.13
N LYS A 96 -5.38 9.86 -7.44
CA LYS A 96 -5.56 11.10 -8.22
C LYS A 96 -6.68 11.99 -7.67
N GLN A 97 -7.70 11.41 -7.02
CA GLN A 97 -8.84 12.15 -6.48
C GLN A 97 -8.64 12.67 -5.05
N ASN A 98 -7.82 11.99 -4.24
CA ASN A 98 -7.77 12.23 -2.78
C ASN A 98 -6.41 12.75 -2.30
N TRP A 99 -5.33 12.55 -3.05
CA TRP A 99 -4.02 13.05 -2.65
C TRP A 99 -3.84 14.49 -3.14
N GLU A 100 -3.22 15.31 -2.30
CA GLU A 100 -2.78 16.64 -2.73
C GLU A 100 -1.77 16.54 -3.88
N ASP A 101 -1.84 17.51 -4.79
CA ASP A 101 -0.97 17.62 -5.97
C ASP A 101 0.52 17.44 -5.63
N ILE A 102 0.97 18.02 -4.52
CA ILE A 102 2.37 17.94 -4.08
C ILE A 102 2.75 16.53 -3.66
N ASN A 103 1.87 15.85 -2.92
CA ASN A 103 2.08 14.47 -2.49
C ASN A 103 2.06 13.52 -3.69
N TYR A 104 1.08 13.68 -4.59
CA TYR A 104 0.97 12.92 -5.83
C TYR A 104 2.22 13.04 -6.70
N LYS A 105 2.67 14.27 -7.00
CA LYS A 105 3.89 14.51 -7.79
C LYS A 105 5.14 13.95 -7.14
N SER A 106 5.25 14.06 -5.81
CA SER A 106 6.36 13.51 -5.04
C SER A 106 6.41 11.98 -5.14
N PHE A 107 5.25 11.32 -5.05
CA PHE A 107 5.13 9.88 -5.23
C PHE A 107 5.52 9.45 -6.64
N LEU A 108 5.02 10.13 -7.68
CA LEU A 108 5.40 9.82 -9.07
C LEU A 108 6.91 9.93 -9.29
N ASN A 109 7.55 10.97 -8.73
CA ASN A 109 9.00 11.11 -8.80
C ASN A 109 9.74 10.00 -8.04
N TYR A 110 9.17 9.48 -6.95
CA TYR A 110 9.73 8.36 -6.21
C TYR A 110 9.69 7.06 -7.03
N ILE A 111 8.56 6.74 -7.68
CA ILE A 111 8.40 5.51 -8.47
C ILE A 111 8.85 5.62 -9.93
N LYS A 112 9.38 6.76 -10.38
CA LYS A 112 9.63 7.05 -11.82
C LYS A 112 10.51 6.05 -12.56
N ASN A 113 11.39 5.34 -11.84
CA ASN A 113 12.30 4.35 -12.41
C ASN A 113 11.69 2.94 -12.46
N GLU A 114 10.55 2.72 -11.79
CA GLU A 114 9.81 1.46 -11.77
C GLU A 114 8.82 1.45 -12.93
N LYS A 115 9.29 0.99 -14.10
CA LYS A 115 8.53 1.05 -15.36
C LYS A 115 7.14 0.42 -15.26
N ASP A 116 7.04 -0.71 -14.56
CA ASP A 116 5.77 -1.44 -14.42
C ASP A 116 4.77 -0.70 -13.52
N PHE A 117 5.27 0.15 -12.61
CA PHE A 117 4.42 0.91 -11.70
C PHE A 117 3.94 2.19 -12.36
N ILE A 118 4.86 2.92 -12.98
CA ILE A 118 4.56 4.23 -13.58
C ILE A 118 3.55 4.12 -14.73
N GLU A 119 3.47 2.96 -15.40
CA GLU A 119 2.51 2.72 -16.47
C GLU A 119 1.05 2.91 -16.04
N TYR A 120 0.71 2.59 -14.79
CA TYR A 120 -0.65 2.79 -14.27
C TYR A 120 -1.02 4.27 -14.07
N PHE A 121 -0.02 5.16 -14.04
CA PHE A 121 -0.23 6.58 -13.76
C PHE A 121 -0.28 7.46 -15.00
N LYS A 122 0.13 6.93 -16.16
CA LYS A 122 -0.01 7.57 -17.47
C LYS A 122 -1.48 7.73 -17.85
#